data_AF-A0A0F9JQJ7-F1
#
_entry.id   AF-A0A0F9JQJ7-F1
#
_cell.length_a   1.000
_cell.length_b   1.000
_cell.length_c   1.000
_cell.angle_alpha   90.00
_cell.angle_beta   90.00
_cell.angle_gamma   90.00
#
_symmetry.space_group_name_H-M   'P 1'
#
loop_
_entity.id
_entity.type
_entity.pdbx_description
1 polymer ?
#
loop_
_entity_poly.entity_id
_entity_poly.type
_entity_poly.pdbx_seq_one_letter_code
_entity_poly.pdbx_strand_id
1 'polypeptide(L)'
;MPNRQINHKRDFHYKQAKKEGYRARSAYKLIDIQKRYNIFKRAFYILDLGCAPGSWLQVAKSIAENNLIKYNDLHYHRDHYKILGVDTKNVFPIDNIQTLKTDLTNPEINAKIKSIFQNKLDLILSDASINKS
;
A
#
# COMPACT_ATOMS: atom_id res chain seq x y z
N MET A 1 -3.25 10.44 40.96
CA MET A 1 -2.67 9.12 40.62
C MET A 1 -2.03 9.20 39.23
N PRO A 2 -0.71 9.07 39.07
CA PRO A 2 -0.08 9.26 37.77
C PRO A 2 -0.07 7.93 36.99
N ASN A 3 -0.85 7.84 35.91
CA ASN A 3 -0.77 6.71 34.98
C ASN A 3 -0.01 7.16 33.71
N ARG A 4 1.32 7.23 33.80
CA ARG A 4 2.23 7.61 32.70
C ARG A 4 3.13 6.45 32.33
N GLN A 5 2.56 5.37 31.78
CA GLN A 5 3.32 4.22 31.29
C GLN A 5 2.71 3.57 30.03
N ILE A 6 2.27 4.34 29.03
CA ILE A 6 1.91 3.76 27.72
C ILE A 6 2.23 4.76 26.58
N ASN A 7 3.50 4.86 26.11
CA ASN A 7 3.73 5.42 24.75
C ASN A 7 5.12 5.22 24.11
N HIS A 8 6.17 4.82 24.83
CA HIS A 8 7.53 4.84 24.28
C HIS A 8 7.74 3.99 23.00
N LYS A 9 7.15 2.79 22.92
CA LYS A 9 7.27 1.93 21.72
C LYS A 9 6.48 2.45 20.52
N ARG A 10 5.28 3.02 20.75
CA ARG A 10 4.46 3.62 19.67
C ARG A 10 5.17 4.82 19.07
N ASP A 11 5.76 5.65 19.94
CA ASP A 11 6.55 6.81 19.54
C ASP A 11 7.82 6.41 18.79
N PHE A 12 8.51 5.33 19.21
CA PHE A 12 9.71 4.86 18.52
C PHE A 12 9.44 4.51 17.05
N HIS A 13 8.46 3.63 16.78
CA HIS A 13 8.15 3.23 15.40
C HIS A 13 7.59 4.38 14.57
N TYR A 14 6.85 5.30 15.19
CA TYR A 14 6.38 6.49 14.49
C TYR A 14 7.54 7.41 14.08
N LYS A 15 8.47 7.68 15.00
CA LYS A 15 9.67 8.50 14.74
C LYS A 15 10.57 7.85 13.69
N GLN A 16 10.77 6.53 13.79
CA GLN A 16 11.55 5.78 12.82
C GLN A 16 10.92 5.82 11.43
N ALA A 17 9.61 5.60 11.32
CA ALA A 17 8.89 5.68 10.04
C ALA A 17 9.07 7.06 9.41
N LYS A 18 8.93 8.13 10.20
CA LYS A 18 9.16 9.50 9.70
C LYS A 18 10.60 9.73 9.26
N LYS A 19 11.59 9.25 10.01
CA LYS A 19 13.02 9.34 9.66
C LYS A 19 13.32 8.62 8.34
N GLU A 20 12.65 7.50 8.09
CA GLU A 20 12.76 6.70 6.86
C GLU A 20 11.83 7.20 5.72
N GLY A 21 11.09 8.30 5.92
CA GLY A 21 10.22 8.89 4.90
C GLY A 21 8.85 8.21 4.75
N TYR A 22 8.52 7.22 5.58
CA TYR A 22 7.20 6.60 5.60
C TYR A 22 6.15 7.51 6.25
N ARG A 23 4.95 7.51 5.67
CA ARG A 23 3.83 8.33 6.15
C ARG A 23 3.23 7.82 7.46
N ALA A 24 3.33 6.52 7.73
CA ALA A 24 2.85 5.89 8.95
C ALA A 24 3.65 4.62 9.29
N ARG A 25 3.66 4.27 10.58
CA ARG A 25 4.31 3.06 11.10
C ARG A 25 3.70 1.74 10.59
N SER A 26 2.51 1.77 9.97
CA SER A 26 1.92 0.59 9.34
C SER A 26 2.73 0.09 8.14
N ALA A 27 3.62 0.92 7.56
CA ALA A 27 4.61 0.47 6.56
C ALA A 27 5.37 -0.78 7.02
N TYR A 28 5.79 -0.83 8.30
CA TYR A 28 6.53 -1.98 8.84
C TYR A 28 5.72 -3.28 8.82
N LYS A 29 4.39 -3.21 8.98
CA LYS A 29 3.54 -4.40 8.85
C LYS A 29 3.68 -5.04 7.47
N LEU A 30 3.57 -4.23 6.41
CA LEU A 30 3.64 -4.74 5.04
C LEU A 30 5.05 -5.20 4.69
N ILE A 31 6.08 -4.49 5.16
CA ILE A 31 7.48 -4.90 5.02
C ILE A 31 7.70 -6.27 5.66
N ASP A 32 7.20 -6.49 6.88
CA ASP A 32 7.36 -7.76 7.60
C ASP A 32 6.55 -8.90 6.96
N ILE A 33 5.33 -8.60 6.48
CA ILE A 33 4.53 -9.54 5.69
C ILE A 33 5.29 -9.94 4.42
N GLN A 34 5.84 -8.98 3.69
CA GLN A 34 6.62 -9.25 2.48
C GLN A 34 7.88 -10.06 2.78
N LYS A 35 8.61 -9.75 3.86
CA LYS A 35 9.79 -10.52 4.27
C LYS A 35 9.45 -11.97 4.59
N ARG A 36 8.31 -12.21 5.25
CA ARG A 36 7.92 -13.54 5.72
C ARG A 36 7.29 -14.39 4.62
N TYR A 37 6.45 -13.79 3.78
CA TYR A 37 5.59 -14.52 2.85
C TYR A 37 5.89 -14.24 1.37
N ASN A 38 6.70 -13.22 1.09
CA ASN A 38 7.08 -12.82 -0.26
C ASN A 38 5.88 -12.65 -1.21
N ILE A 39 4.79 -12.05 -0.70
CA ILE A 39 3.52 -11.87 -1.43
C ILE A 39 3.66 -11.04 -2.72
N PHE A 40 4.71 -10.23 -2.85
CA PHE A 40 4.97 -9.42 -4.03
C PHE A 40 5.79 -10.12 -5.12
N LYS A 41 6.20 -11.40 -4.97
CA LYS A 41 7.16 -12.08 -5.89
C LYS A 41 6.82 -11.94 -7.38
N ARG A 42 5.55 -11.77 -7.76
CA ARG A 42 5.11 -11.56 -9.15
C ARG A 42 3.99 -10.51 -9.24
N ALA A 43 3.96 -9.56 -8.31
CA ALA A 43 2.98 -8.50 -8.29
C ALA A 43 3.54 -7.23 -8.93
N PHE A 44 2.90 -6.79 -10.02
CA PHE A 44 3.17 -5.52 -10.68
C PHE A 44 1.94 -4.63 -10.65
N TYR A 45 0.75 -5.22 -10.73
CA TYR A 45 -0.52 -4.52 -10.77
C TYR A 45 -1.22 -4.74 -9.43
N ILE A 46 -1.21 -3.71 -8.59
CA ILE A 46 -1.52 -3.79 -7.16
C ILE A 46 -2.66 -2.84 -6.81
N LEU A 47 -3.64 -3.36 -6.07
CA LEU A 47 -4.74 -2.59 -5.49
C LEU A 47 -4.57 -2.54 -3.97
N ASP A 48 -4.62 -1.35 -3.37
CA ASP A 48 -4.55 -1.14 -1.92
C ASP A 48 -5.83 -0.48 -1.41
N LEU A 49 -6.59 -1.19 -0.58
CA LEU A 49 -7.88 -0.78 -0.04
C LEU A 49 -7.74 -0.24 1.39
N GLY A 50 -8.37 0.90 1.68
CA GLY A 50 -8.16 1.60 2.95
C GLY A 50 -6.74 2.16 3.08
N CYS A 51 -6.23 2.73 1.98
CA CYS A 51 -4.82 3.05 1.84
C CYS A 51 -4.36 4.32 2.56
N ALA A 52 -5.25 5.16 3.12
CA ALA A 52 -4.85 6.39 3.80
C ALA A 52 -4.05 6.10 5.09
N PRO A 53 -2.90 6.75 5.32
CA PRO A 53 -2.36 7.94 4.64
C PRO A 53 -1.42 7.66 3.44
N GLY A 54 -1.25 6.41 3.03
CA GLY A 54 -0.46 6.00 1.86
C GLY A 54 0.85 5.28 2.18
N SER A 55 1.06 4.82 3.42
CA SER A 55 2.30 4.13 3.80
C SER A 55 2.46 2.77 3.12
N TRP A 56 1.36 2.03 2.91
CA TRP A 56 1.41 0.76 2.17
C TRP A 56 1.64 1.00 0.67
N LEU A 57 1.06 2.06 0.10
CA LEU A 57 1.37 2.51 -1.26
C LEU A 57 2.87 2.82 -1.45
N GLN A 58 3.52 3.49 -0.49
CA GLN A 58 4.98 3.75 -0.54
C GLN A 58 5.79 2.44 -0.60
N VAL A 59 5.44 1.48 0.25
CA VAL A 59 6.11 0.16 0.28
C VAL A 59 5.84 -0.62 -1.01
N ALA A 60 4.59 -0.67 -1.46
CA ALA A 60 4.19 -1.35 -2.69
C ALA A 60 4.92 -0.79 -3.91
N LYS A 61 5.05 0.54 -4.03
CA LYS A 61 5.80 1.20 -5.11
C LYS A 61 7.27 0.79 -5.09
N SER A 62 7.93 0.90 -3.95
CA SER A 62 9.33 0.53 -3.80
C SER A 62 9.57 -0.93 -4.21
N ILE A 63 8.69 -1.85 -3.83
CA ILE A 63 8.81 -3.27 -4.21
C ILE A 63 8.52 -3.48 -5.70
N ALA A 64 7.49 -2.83 -6.26
CA ALA A 64 7.12 -2.96 -7.68
C ALA A 64 8.23 -2.43 -8.61
N GLU A 65 8.86 -1.32 -8.26
CA GLU A 65 10.04 -0.77 -8.96
C GLU A 65 11.21 -1.77 -8.97
N ASN A 66 11.52 -2.33 -7.80
CA ASN A 66 12.57 -3.35 -7.68
C ASN A 66 12.22 -4.63 -8.46
N ASN A 67 10.94 -5.02 -8.49
CA ASN A 67 10.47 -6.16 -9.25
C ASN A 67 10.63 -5.95 -10.76
N LEU A 68 10.39 -4.74 -11.29
CA LEU A 68 10.63 -4.45 -12.71
C LEU A 68 12.09 -4.67 -13.08
N ILE A 69 13.03 -4.22 -12.24
CA ILE A 69 14.46 -4.44 -12.48
C ILE A 69 14.82 -5.92 -12.36
N LYS A 70 14.34 -6.58 -11.31
CA LYS A 70 14.67 -7.97 -10.97
C LYS A 70 14.12 -8.98 -11.98
N TYR A 71 12.95 -8.72 -12.53
CA TYR A 71 12.23 -9.63 -13.42
C TYR A 71 12.19 -9.14 -14.87
N ASN A 72 12.94 -8.08 -15.19
CA ASN A 72 13.16 -7.65 -16.56
C ASN A 72 13.67 -8.86 -17.35
N ASP A 73 12.97 -9.24 -18.41
CA ASP A 73 13.32 -10.35 -19.33
C ASP A 73 13.04 -11.80 -18.87
N LEU A 74 12.58 -12.05 -17.63
CA LEU A 74 12.50 -13.41 -17.06
C LEU A 74 11.15 -14.15 -17.24
N HIS A 75 10.53 -14.10 -18.43
CA HIS A 75 9.23 -14.75 -18.75
C HIS A 75 7.95 -14.04 -18.26
N TYR A 76 8.04 -12.89 -17.58
CA TYR A 76 6.87 -12.27 -16.93
C TYR A 76 6.16 -11.18 -17.75
N HIS A 77 6.71 -10.77 -18.90
CA HIS A 77 6.10 -9.81 -19.84
C HIS A 77 5.42 -8.60 -19.16
N ARG A 78 6.15 -7.94 -18.25
CA ARG A 78 5.75 -6.67 -17.62
C ARG A 78 6.91 -5.70 -17.72
N ASP A 79 6.70 -4.61 -18.44
CA ASP A 79 7.61 -3.47 -18.63
C ASP A 79 7.26 -2.29 -17.71
N HIS A 80 6.12 -2.35 -17.03
CA HIS A 80 5.66 -1.34 -16.09
C HIS A 80 4.87 -1.96 -14.92
N TYR A 81 4.68 -1.18 -13.86
CA TYR A 81 3.78 -1.48 -12.75
C TYR A 81 2.58 -0.54 -12.75
N LYS A 82 1.49 -0.95 -12.11
CA LYS A 82 0.31 -0.11 -11.86
C LYS A 82 -0.10 -0.26 -10.41
N ILE A 83 -0.27 0.85 -9.70
CA ILE A 83 -0.75 0.83 -8.31
C ILE A 83 -1.95 1.75 -8.20
N LEU A 84 -3.04 1.21 -7.65
CA LEU A 84 -4.24 1.96 -7.31
C LEU A 84 -4.48 1.90 -5.80
N GLY A 85 -4.49 3.04 -5.14
CA GLY A 85 -4.99 3.18 -3.78
C GLY A 85 -6.45 3.60 -3.77
N VAL A 86 -7.27 3.00 -2.91
CA VAL A 86 -8.65 3.43 -2.68
C VAL A 86 -8.93 3.64 -1.21
N ASP A 87 -9.48 4.80 -0.86
CA ASP A 87 -9.88 5.13 0.51
C ASP A 87 -11.04 6.15 0.50
N THR A 88 -11.78 6.26 1.59
CA THR A 88 -12.77 7.34 1.77
C THR A 88 -12.10 8.67 2.13
N LYS A 89 -10.89 8.62 2.68
CA LYS A 89 -10.06 9.76 3.04
C LYS A 89 -9.15 10.18 1.89
N ASN A 90 -8.70 11.42 1.95
CA ASN A 90 -7.71 11.91 1.00
C ASN A 90 -6.34 11.28 1.29
N VAL A 91 -5.63 10.89 0.22
CA VAL A 91 -4.25 10.44 0.29
C VAL A 91 -3.40 11.49 -0.40
N PHE A 92 -2.34 11.98 0.26
CA PHE A 92 -1.42 12.91 -0.40
C PHE A 92 -0.80 12.25 -1.64
N PRO A 93 -0.62 12.96 -2.76
CA PRO A 93 -0.07 12.37 -3.98
C PRO A 93 1.26 11.63 -3.73
N ILE A 94 1.44 10.50 -4.40
CA ILE A 94 2.69 9.76 -4.48
C ILE A 94 2.97 9.55 -5.96
N ASP A 95 4.16 9.93 -6.42
CA ASP A 95 4.51 9.86 -7.84
C ASP A 95 4.30 8.44 -8.38
N ASN A 96 3.75 8.35 -9.59
CA ASN A 96 3.45 7.10 -10.30
C ASN A 96 2.45 6.17 -9.59
N ILE A 97 1.66 6.69 -8.65
CA ILE A 97 0.56 5.97 -8.01
C ILE A 97 -0.75 6.72 -8.24
N GLN A 98 -1.78 6.01 -8.70
CA GLN A 98 -3.12 6.55 -8.79
C GLN A 98 -3.85 6.33 -7.46
N THR A 99 -4.61 7.32 -7.00
CA THR A 99 -5.45 7.20 -5.81
C THR A 99 -6.88 7.64 -6.11
N LEU A 100 -7.87 6.90 -5.61
CA LEU A 100 -9.28 7.22 -5.73
C LEU A 100 -9.87 7.46 -4.33
N LYS A 101 -10.46 8.64 -4.13
CA LYS A 101 -11.25 8.94 -2.94
C LYS A 101 -12.70 8.50 -3.17
N THR A 102 -13.07 7.33 -2.67
CA THR A 102 -14.44 6.80 -2.78
C THR A 102 -14.72 5.79 -1.67
N ASP A 103 -16.00 5.59 -1.37
CA ASP A 103 -16.45 4.45 -0.59
C ASP A 103 -16.29 3.15 -1.40
N LEU A 104 -15.85 2.08 -0.73
CA LEU A 104 -15.67 0.75 -1.33
C LEU A 104 -17.00 0.07 -1.66
N THR A 105 -18.09 0.48 -1.02
CA THR A 105 -19.45 0.01 -1.31
C THR A 105 -20.05 0.64 -2.58
N ASN A 106 -19.40 1.68 -3.14
CA ASN A 106 -19.86 2.29 -4.39
C ASN A 106 -19.70 1.29 -5.56
N PRO A 107 -20.78 0.89 -6.25
CA PRO A 107 -20.71 -0.09 -7.33
C PRO A 107 -19.86 0.36 -8.53
N GLU A 108 -19.70 1.66 -8.73
CA GLU A 108 -18.89 2.23 -9.83
C GLU A 108 -17.40 1.92 -9.68
N ILE A 109 -16.92 1.59 -8.48
CA ILE A 109 -15.51 1.28 -8.22
C ILE A 109 -15.04 0.09 -9.08
N ASN A 110 -15.91 -0.89 -9.29
CA ASN A 110 -15.59 -2.10 -10.04
C ASN A 110 -15.28 -1.77 -11.51
N ALA A 111 -16.04 -0.86 -12.12
CA ALA A 111 -15.79 -0.40 -13.47
C ALA A 111 -14.45 0.34 -13.59
N LYS A 112 -14.13 1.19 -12.60
CA LYS A 112 -12.84 1.92 -12.54
C LYS A 112 -11.65 0.98 -12.36
N ILE A 113 -11.72 0.03 -11.43
CA ILE A 113 -10.68 -0.99 -11.21
C ILE A 113 -10.46 -1.79 -12.50
N LYS A 114 -11.54 -2.26 -13.15
CA LYS A 114 -11.45 -2.98 -14.42
C LYS A 114 -10.82 -2.15 -15.53
N SER A 115 -11.16 -0.87 -15.63
CA SER A 115 -10.59 0.04 -16.62
C SER A 115 -9.07 0.24 -16.41
N ILE A 116 -8.64 0.46 -15.17
CA ILE A 116 -7.23 0.72 -14.82
C ILE A 116 -6.36 -0.51 -15.06
N PHE A 117 -6.81 -1.68 -14.56
CA PHE A 117 -6.02 -2.91 -14.58
C PHE A 117 -6.29 -3.80 -15.79
N GLN A 118 -7.35 -3.57 -16.57
CA GLN A 118 -7.73 -4.39 -17.73
C GLN A 118 -7.79 -5.90 -17.39
N ASN A 119 -8.36 -6.23 -16.22
CA ASN A 119 -8.44 -7.58 -15.64
C ASN A 119 -7.09 -8.24 -15.28
N LYS A 120 -5.97 -7.50 -15.27
CA LYS A 120 -4.63 -8.00 -14.92
C LYS A 120 -4.24 -7.62 -13.50
N LEU A 121 -5.09 -7.88 -12.50
CA LEU A 121 -4.79 -7.55 -11.11
C LEU A 121 -4.02 -8.70 -10.45
N ASP A 122 -2.82 -8.42 -9.92
CA ASP A 122 -1.94 -9.45 -9.37
C ASP A 122 -2.08 -9.58 -7.85
N LEU A 123 -2.30 -8.45 -7.16
CA LEU A 123 -2.32 -8.39 -5.70
C LEU A 123 -3.33 -7.37 -5.18
N ILE A 124 -4.12 -7.79 -4.19
CA ILE A 124 -4.99 -6.91 -3.41
C ILE A 124 -4.46 -6.84 -1.98
N LEU A 125 -4.32 -5.62 -1.47
CA LEU A 125 -3.91 -5.30 -0.11
C LEU A 125 -5.06 -4.60 0.61
N SER A 126 -5.10 -4.76 1.94
CA SER A 126 -5.97 -3.98 2.80
C SER A 126 -5.41 -3.89 4.21
N ASP A 127 -5.26 -2.67 4.73
CA ASP A 127 -5.07 -2.38 6.17
C ASP A 127 -6.28 -1.59 6.72
N ALA A 128 -7.42 -1.66 6.03
CA ALA A 128 -8.65 -0.97 6.44
C ALA A 128 -9.09 -1.46 7.83
N SER A 129 -9.22 -0.51 8.75
CA SER A 129 -9.72 -0.77 10.10
C SER A 129 -10.78 0.24 10.47
N ILE A 130 -11.86 -0.23 11.09
CA ILE A 130 -12.86 0.66 11.70
C ILE A 130 -12.24 1.38 12.92
N ASN A 131 -12.64 2.63 13.14
CA ASN A 131 -12.34 3.29 14.41
C ASN A 131 -13.06 2.49 15.51
N LYS A 132 -12.31 2.03 16.52
CA LYS A 132 -12.91 1.47 17.72
C LYS A 132 -13.47 2.66 18.52
N SER A 133 -14.79 2.70 18.68
CA SER A 133 -15.51 3.56 19.62
C SER A 133 -14.97 3.40 21.03
#